data_AF-A0A147EPA2-F1
#
_entry.id   AF-A0A147EPA2-F1
#
_cell.length_a   1.000
_cell.length_b   1.000
_cell.length_c   1.000
_cell.angle_alpha   90.00
_cell.angle_beta   90.00
_cell.angle_gamma   90.00
#
_symmetry.space_group_name_H-M   'P 1'
#
loop_
_entity.id
_entity.type
_entity.pdbx_description
1 polymer ?
#
loop_
_entity_poly.entity_id
_entity_poly.type
_entity_poly.pdbx_seq_one_letter_code
_entity_poly.pdbx_strand_id
1 'polypeptide(L)'
;MPAKLNPYDTGGRLEPKPWPADAGTDSDDCGKVNFTDEFGETVFTGWMQKTEAGYILRVDEHQDVQLAFETSSQRLEREAAMMQLDQALRTITARHDEAVWCYDGDPDAFTPGYFVIENNAGGHRFAITEQYIGTDSSDIDRVPNSWDVDVARRSQNGSWESEGTRNYEPAKIGERYKLIISRSRVQASCAFRRRSSVPASTAQEQAAATLPRLLRHRRCCGSCRRRG
;
A
#
# COMPACT_ATOMS: atom_id res chain seq x y z
N MET A 1 -31.13 -15.36 7.02
CA MET A 1 -29.75 -14.84 7.00
C MET A 1 -29.05 -15.47 8.18
N PRO A 2 -28.05 -16.37 8.00
CA PRO A 2 -27.28 -16.85 9.14
C PRO A 2 -26.58 -15.67 9.81
N ALA A 3 -26.56 -15.64 11.14
CA ALA A 3 -25.85 -14.61 11.90
C ALA A 3 -24.37 -14.67 11.54
N LYS A 4 -23.75 -13.52 11.28
CA LYS A 4 -22.31 -13.44 11.06
C LYS A 4 -21.63 -13.83 12.36
N LEU A 5 -21.05 -15.03 12.41
CA LEU A 5 -20.28 -15.51 13.55
C LEU A 5 -19.15 -14.52 13.82
N ASN A 6 -19.03 -14.10 15.07
CA ASN A 6 -17.94 -13.22 15.48
C ASN A 6 -16.67 -14.06 15.72
N PRO A 7 -15.47 -13.44 15.78
CA PRO A 7 -14.23 -14.19 15.94
C PRO A 7 -14.12 -15.06 17.22
N TYR A 8 -14.90 -14.77 18.26
CA TYR A 8 -15.00 -15.64 19.45
C TYR A 8 -15.82 -16.90 19.13
N ASP A 9 -16.87 -16.79 18.32
CA ASP A 9 -17.72 -17.92 17.94
C ASP A 9 -17.01 -18.91 16.99
N THR A 10 -15.93 -18.47 16.32
CA THR A 10 -15.17 -19.28 15.35
C THR A 10 -13.84 -19.79 15.88
N GLY A 11 -13.51 -19.56 17.15
CA GLY A 11 -12.20 -19.91 17.73
C GLY A 11 -11.03 -19.08 17.18
N GLY A 12 -11.30 -18.02 16.40
CA GLY A 12 -10.28 -17.16 15.79
C GLY A 12 -9.68 -16.14 16.77
N ARG A 13 -10.16 -16.09 18.01
CA ARG A 13 -9.68 -15.18 19.05
C ARG A 13 -9.64 -15.88 20.40
N LEU A 14 -8.53 -15.70 21.12
CA LEU A 14 -8.36 -16.26 22.45
C LEU A 14 -9.38 -15.70 23.45
N GLU A 15 -9.88 -16.57 24.32
CA GLU A 15 -10.86 -16.20 25.33
C GLU A 15 -10.18 -15.72 26.62
N PRO A 16 -10.52 -14.52 27.14
CA PRO A 16 -9.99 -14.05 28.40
C PRO A 16 -10.66 -14.78 29.56
N LYS A 17 -9.87 -15.49 30.36
CA LYS A 17 -10.30 -16.13 31.60
C LYS A 17 -9.66 -15.39 32.78
N PRO A 18 -10.47 -14.72 33.62
CA PRO A 18 -9.98 -14.11 34.85
C PRO A 18 -9.26 -15.15 35.69
N TRP A 19 -8.10 -14.77 36.23
CA TRP A 19 -7.38 -15.65 37.14
C TRP A 19 -8.24 -15.90 38.40
N PRO A 20 -8.30 -17.13 38.93
CA PRO A 20 -9.09 -17.42 40.12
C PRO A 20 -8.61 -16.58 41.31
N ALA A 21 -9.52 -15.83 41.92
CA ALA A 21 -9.22 -14.94 43.05
C ALA A 21 -8.78 -15.71 44.31
N ASP A 22 -9.09 -17.00 44.38
CA ASP A 22 -8.76 -17.95 45.44
C ASP A 22 -7.41 -18.66 45.24
N ALA A 23 -6.70 -18.38 44.14
CA ALA A 23 -5.37 -18.95 43.86
C ALA A 23 -4.23 -18.41 44.75
N GLY A 24 -4.55 -17.81 45.91
CA GLY A 24 -3.59 -17.40 46.94
C GLY A 24 -2.71 -16.21 46.55
N THR A 25 -3.30 -15.04 46.32
CA THR A 25 -2.53 -13.84 45.96
C THR A 25 -2.66 -12.74 47.01
N ASP A 26 -1.51 -12.19 47.39
CA ASP A 26 -1.38 -10.96 48.18
C ASP A 26 -2.05 -9.78 47.44
N SER A 27 -2.55 -8.83 48.21
CA SER A 27 -3.39 -7.68 47.82
C SER A 27 -2.84 -6.76 46.70
N ASP A 28 -1.62 -7.00 46.21
CA ASP A 28 -0.94 -6.16 45.21
C ASP A 28 -1.00 -6.74 43.78
N ASP A 29 -1.52 -7.96 43.61
CA ASP A 29 -1.72 -8.58 42.30
C ASP A 29 -2.93 -7.95 41.60
N CYS A 30 -2.66 -6.96 40.76
CA CYS A 30 -3.64 -6.30 39.89
C CYS A 30 -4.13 -7.26 38.79
N GLY A 31 -4.97 -8.23 39.15
CA GLY A 31 -5.81 -9.06 38.27
C GLY A 31 -5.10 -9.66 37.05
N LYS A 32 -4.62 -10.90 37.16
CA LYS A 32 -4.08 -11.66 36.02
C LYS A 32 -5.22 -12.18 35.13
N VAL A 33 -4.99 -12.23 33.83
CA VAL A 33 -5.93 -12.79 32.84
C VAL A 33 -5.20 -13.79 31.97
N ASN A 34 -5.72 -15.01 31.89
CA ASN A 34 -5.24 -16.04 30.97
C ASN A 34 -5.97 -15.91 29.66
N PHE A 35 -5.26 -16.03 28.56
CA PHE A 35 -5.84 -16.10 27.23
C PHE A 35 -5.74 -17.55 26.75
N THR A 36 -6.88 -18.18 26.56
CA THR A 36 -6.96 -19.58 26.16
C THR A 36 -7.37 -19.77 24.71
N ASP A 37 -6.89 -20.83 24.09
CA ASP A 37 -7.31 -21.25 22.75
C ASP A 37 -8.67 -21.98 22.77
N GLU A 38 -9.10 -22.46 21.61
CA GLU A 38 -10.36 -23.20 21.43
C GLU A 38 -10.41 -24.53 22.22
N PHE A 39 -9.26 -25.06 22.63
CA PHE A 39 -9.15 -26.29 23.44
C PHE A 39 -9.08 -25.98 24.94
N GLY A 40 -9.05 -24.70 25.33
CA GLY A 40 -8.94 -24.26 26.70
C GLY A 40 -7.51 -24.25 27.25
N GLU A 41 -6.50 -24.42 26.40
CA GLU A 41 -5.09 -24.32 26.78
C GLU A 41 -4.67 -22.85 26.88
N THR A 42 -3.90 -22.51 27.91
CA THR A 42 -3.43 -21.12 28.08
C THR A 42 -2.27 -20.83 27.13
N VAL A 43 -2.46 -19.88 26.23
CA VAL A 43 -1.45 -19.43 25.27
C VAL A 43 -0.53 -18.39 25.90
N PHE A 44 -1.11 -17.41 26.61
CA PHE A 44 -0.36 -16.42 27.38
C PHE A 44 -1.16 -15.86 28.56
N THR A 45 -0.45 -15.31 29.54
CA THR A 45 -1.04 -14.65 30.72
C THR A 45 -0.63 -13.18 30.74
N GLY A 46 -1.60 -12.27 30.77
CA GLY A 46 -1.37 -10.83 30.81
C GLY A 46 -1.83 -10.20 32.13
N TRP A 47 -1.07 -9.25 32.67
CA TRP A 47 -1.48 -8.45 33.82
C TRP A 47 -0.85 -7.07 33.85
N MET A 48 -1.53 -6.11 34.48
CA MET A 48 -0.98 -4.78 34.68
C MET A 48 -0.31 -4.70 36.04
N GLN A 49 0.86 -4.08 36.12
CA GLN A 49 1.54 -3.78 37.37
C GLN A 49 1.62 -2.27 37.53
N LYS A 50 1.10 -1.74 38.64
CA LYS A 50 1.29 -0.33 38.99
C LYS A 50 2.72 -0.12 39.50
N THR A 51 3.36 0.93 39.03
CA THR A 51 4.71 1.35 39.42
C THR A 51 4.69 2.83 39.78
N GLU A 52 5.77 3.35 40.38
CA GLU A 52 5.89 4.78 40.68
C GLU A 52 5.87 5.66 39.41
N ALA A 53 6.30 5.12 38.27
CA ALA A 53 6.37 5.82 36.99
C ALA A 53 5.11 5.65 36.11
N GLY A 54 4.09 4.90 36.56
CA GLY A 54 2.88 4.60 35.78
C GLY A 54 2.50 3.13 35.84
N TYR A 55 2.04 2.57 34.73
CA TYR A 55 1.63 1.18 34.63
C TYR A 55 2.48 0.41 33.63
N ILE A 56 2.78 -0.85 33.94
CA ILE A 56 3.49 -1.78 33.06
C ILE A 56 2.54 -2.94 32.76
N LEU A 57 2.30 -3.24 31.48
CA LEU A 57 1.68 -4.50 31.08
C LEU A 57 2.76 -5.58 31.02
N ARG A 58 2.61 -6.63 31.82
CA ARG A 58 3.44 -7.83 31.77
C ARG A 58 2.69 -8.94 31.05
N VAL A 59 3.42 -9.72 30.28
CA VAL A 59 2.90 -10.88 29.57
C VAL A 59 3.87 -12.03 29.74
N ASP A 60 3.36 -13.16 30.22
CA ASP A 60 4.07 -14.44 30.25
C ASP A 60 3.56 -15.31 29.10
N GLU A 61 4.48 -15.73 28.23
CA GLU A 61 4.22 -16.62 27.11
C GLU A 61 4.26 -18.08 27.59
N HIS A 62 3.25 -18.87 27.24
CA HIS A 62 3.14 -20.28 27.64
C HIS A 62 3.29 -21.25 26.47
N GLN A 63 3.45 -20.74 25.24
CA GLN A 63 3.71 -21.49 24.02
C GLN A 63 4.87 -20.88 23.24
N ASP A 64 5.48 -21.65 22.33
CA ASP A 64 6.59 -21.21 21.47
C ASP A 64 6.16 -20.23 20.34
N VAL A 65 5.01 -19.58 20.49
CA VAL A 65 4.49 -18.64 19.51
C VAL A 65 4.88 -17.22 19.91
N GLN A 66 5.64 -16.54 19.05
CA GLN A 66 6.04 -15.16 19.28
C GLN A 66 4.82 -14.24 19.31
N LEU A 67 4.57 -13.58 20.43
CA LEU A 67 3.48 -12.61 20.53
C LEU A 67 3.86 -11.28 19.87
N ALA A 68 2.96 -10.78 19.04
CA ALA A 68 3.04 -9.43 18.49
C ALA A 68 1.99 -8.54 19.15
N PHE A 69 2.44 -7.44 19.76
CA PHE A 69 1.55 -6.42 20.31
C PHE A 69 1.40 -5.28 19.32
N GLU A 70 0.17 -5.03 18.91
CA GLU A 70 -0.19 -3.85 18.15
C GLU A 70 -0.99 -2.89 19.02
N THR A 71 -0.54 -1.63 19.05
CA THR A 71 -1.33 -0.52 19.60
C THR A 71 -2.22 0.09 18.52
N SER A 72 -3.34 0.73 18.93
CA SER A 72 -4.22 1.42 17.98
C SER A 72 -3.50 2.52 17.20
N SER A 73 -2.52 3.21 17.80
CA SER A 73 -1.72 4.22 17.09
C SER A 73 -0.84 3.60 16.00
N GLN A 74 -0.17 2.48 16.30
CA GLN A 74 0.62 1.76 15.29
C GLN A 74 -0.29 1.30 14.14
N ARG A 75 -1.47 0.75 14.44
CA ARG A 75 -2.43 0.36 13.41
C ARG A 75 -2.82 1.53 12.51
N LEU A 76 -3.20 2.65 13.11
CA LEU A 76 -3.57 3.86 12.38
C LEU A 76 -2.42 4.38 11.49
N GLU A 77 -1.17 4.27 11.94
CA GLU A 77 -0.01 4.63 11.13
C GLU A 77 0.15 3.71 9.91
N ARG A 78 -0.09 2.40 10.06
CA ARG A 78 -0.02 1.43 8.96
C ARG A 78 -1.14 1.64 7.94
N GLU A 79 -2.36 1.86 8.42
CA GLU A 79 -3.53 2.21 7.59
C GLU A 79 -3.28 3.52 6.81
N ALA A 80 -2.73 4.54 7.49
CA ALA A 80 -2.36 5.79 6.83
C ALA A 80 -1.25 5.62 5.78
N ALA A 81 -0.25 4.77 6.04
CA ALA A 81 0.81 4.46 5.08
C ALA A 81 0.26 3.75 3.84
N MET A 82 -0.65 2.78 4.02
CA MET A 82 -1.34 2.09 2.92
C MET A 82 -2.12 3.08 2.04
N MET A 83 -2.92 3.97 2.65
CA MET A 83 -3.63 5.01 1.92
C MET A 83 -2.69 5.94 1.14
N GLN A 84 -1.55 6.30 1.72
CA GLN A 84 -0.56 7.16 1.05
C GLN A 84 0.12 6.45 -0.12
N LEU A 85 0.38 5.14 0.00
CA LEU A 85 0.91 4.32 -1.08
C LEU A 85 -0.08 4.24 -2.24
N ASP A 86 -1.34 3.87 -1.98
CA ASP A 86 -2.40 3.82 -3.02
C ASP A 86 -2.53 5.17 -3.74
N GLN A 87 -2.59 6.27 -2.97
CA GLN A 87 -2.67 7.61 -3.54
C GLN A 87 -1.44 7.95 -4.41
N ALA A 88 -0.23 7.58 -3.98
CA ALA A 88 0.99 7.78 -4.78
C ALA A 88 0.97 6.99 -6.07
N LEU A 89 0.58 5.72 -6.02
CA LEU A 89 0.50 4.85 -7.20
C LEU A 89 -0.51 5.41 -8.20
N ARG A 90 -1.72 5.76 -7.75
CA ARG A 90 -2.73 6.41 -8.60
C ARG A 90 -2.21 7.70 -9.23
N THR A 91 -1.49 8.51 -8.48
CA THR A 91 -0.93 9.77 -8.97
C THR A 91 0.15 9.53 -10.04
N ILE A 92 1.03 8.55 -9.83
CA ILE A 92 2.08 8.20 -10.80
C ILE A 92 1.46 7.63 -12.07
N THR A 93 0.55 6.66 -11.94
CA THR A 93 -0.12 6.02 -13.07
C THR A 93 -0.94 7.03 -13.87
N ALA A 94 -1.70 7.92 -13.22
CA ALA A 94 -2.47 8.96 -13.92
C ALA A 94 -1.58 9.99 -14.64
N ARG A 95 -0.38 10.26 -14.12
CA ARG A 95 0.57 11.19 -14.76
C ARG A 95 1.29 10.57 -15.97
N HIS A 96 1.35 9.26 -16.03
CA HIS A 96 2.13 8.49 -17.00
C HIS A 96 1.28 7.43 -17.72
N ASP A 97 -0.02 7.67 -17.87
CA ASP A 97 -1.00 6.73 -18.42
C ASP A 97 -0.66 6.25 -19.85
N GLU A 98 -0.03 7.10 -20.67
CA GLU A 98 0.46 6.74 -21.99
C GLU A 98 1.75 5.88 -21.98
N ALA A 99 2.44 5.79 -20.83
CA ALA A 99 3.77 5.22 -20.71
C ALA A 99 3.87 4.00 -19.80
N VAL A 100 2.93 3.81 -18.87
CA VAL A 100 2.92 2.69 -17.93
C VAL A 100 1.56 2.01 -17.84
N TRP A 101 1.56 0.70 -17.59
CA TRP A 101 0.40 -0.07 -17.19
C TRP A 101 0.50 -0.41 -15.72
N CYS A 102 -0.60 -0.20 -15.00
CA CYS A 102 -0.74 -0.57 -13.60
C CYS A 102 -1.84 -1.62 -13.49
N TYR A 103 -1.55 -2.73 -12.84
CA TYR A 103 -2.53 -3.77 -12.57
C TYR A 103 -2.27 -4.39 -11.20
N ASP A 104 -3.33 -4.95 -10.62
CA ASP A 104 -3.23 -5.67 -9.35
C ASP A 104 -2.76 -7.09 -9.65
N GLY A 105 -1.65 -7.49 -9.04
CA GLY A 105 -1.15 -8.85 -9.10
C GLY A 105 -1.89 -9.74 -8.11
N ASP A 106 -2.07 -11.01 -8.48
CA ASP A 106 -2.64 -12.00 -7.57
C ASP A 106 -1.51 -12.61 -6.71
N PRO A 107 -1.43 -12.32 -5.41
CA PRO A 107 -0.37 -12.88 -4.56
C PRO A 107 -0.41 -14.41 -4.50
N ASP A 108 -1.59 -15.01 -4.70
CA ASP A 108 -1.80 -16.45 -4.56
C ASP A 108 -1.47 -17.19 -5.88
N ALA A 109 -1.40 -16.47 -7.01
CA ALA A 109 -1.10 -17.03 -8.32
C ALA A 109 0.40 -16.99 -8.70
N PHE A 110 1.31 -16.86 -7.73
CA PHE A 110 2.74 -16.63 -7.95
C PHE A 110 3.05 -15.41 -8.83
N THR A 111 2.12 -14.46 -8.91
CA THR A 111 2.32 -13.21 -9.62
C THR A 111 3.17 -12.25 -8.78
N PRO A 112 3.97 -11.37 -9.41
CA PRO A 112 4.90 -10.52 -8.71
C PRO A 112 4.15 -9.43 -7.96
N GLY A 113 3.97 -9.57 -6.65
CA GLY A 113 3.39 -8.56 -5.78
C GLY A 113 1.91 -8.28 -6.01
N TYR A 114 1.37 -7.38 -5.19
CA TYR A 114 -0.02 -6.91 -5.20
C TYR A 114 -0.22 -5.76 -6.18
N PHE A 115 0.77 -4.88 -6.34
CA PHE A 115 0.71 -3.76 -7.29
C PHE A 115 1.86 -3.86 -8.28
N VAL A 116 1.54 -3.95 -9.57
CA VAL A 116 2.54 -4.06 -10.63
C VAL A 116 2.43 -2.86 -11.57
N ILE A 117 3.55 -2.18 -11.78
CA ILE A 117 3.72 -1.14 -12.78
C ILE A 117 4.74 -1.61 -13.80
N GLU A 118 4.30 -1.73 -15.05
CA GLU A 118 5.16 -2.04 -16.20
C GLU A 118 5.22 -0.86 -17.14
N ASN A 119 6.37 -0.63 -17.77
CA ASN A 119 6.42 0.34 -18.85
C ASN A 119 5.82 -0.24 -20.14
N ASN A 120 5.18 0.59 -20.96
CA ASN A 120 4.53 0.14 -22.19
C ASN A 120 5.52 -0.41 -23.23
N ALA A 121 6.80 -0.01 -23.12
CA ALA A 121 7.88 -0.59 -23.92
C ALA A 121 8.24 -2.03 -23.49
N GLY A 122 7.70 -2.53 -22.38
CA GLY A 122 7.80 -3.91 -21.91
C GLY A 122 9.19 -4.33 -21.43
N GLY A 123 10.01 -3.38 -21.00
CA GLY A 123 11.42 -3.61 -20.62
C GLY A 123 11.72 -3.44 -19.12
N HIS A 124 10.86 -2.76 -18.38
CA HIS A 124 11.04 -2.49 -16.96
C HIS A 124 9.73 -2.71 -16.20
N ARG A 125 9.86 -3.29 -15.02
CA ARG A 125 8.76 -3.55 -14.11
C ARG A 125 9.14 -3.12 -12.70
N PHE A 126 8.15 -2.64 -11.99
CA PHE A 126 8.19 -2.40 -10.57
C PHE A 126 7.01 -3.13 -9.93
N ALA A 127 7.26 -3.98 -8.95
CA ALA A 127 6.23 -4.74 -8.24
C ALA A 127 6.31 -4.46 -6.74
N ILE A 128 5.16 -4.25 -6.10
CA ILE A 128 5.05 -4.05 -4.66
C ILE A 128 4.33 -5.25 -4.05
N THR A 129 4.99 -5.93 -3.13
CA THR A 129 4.45 -7.03 -2.35
C THR A 129 4.17 -6.57 -0.92
N GLU A 130 2.96 -6.82 -0.42
CA GLU A 130 2.58 -6.55 0.95
C GLU A 130 3.09 -7.67 1.86
N GLN A 131 3.70 -7.30 2.98
CA GLN A 131 4.23 -8.23 3.97
C GLN A 131 3.41 -8.16 5.25
N TYR A 132 3.03 -9.32 5.76
CA TYR A 132 2.15 -9.47 6.91
C TYR A 132 2.83 -10.23 8.04
N ILE A 133 2.51 -9.87 9.28
CA ILE A 133 2.94 -10.61 10.48
C ILE A 133 1.68 -11.05 11.23
N GLY A 134 1.57 -12.34 11.49
CA GLY A 134 0.43 -12.92 12.24
C GLY A 134 -0.90 -12.91 11.50
N THR A 135 -0.90 -12.57 10.21
CA THR A 135 -2.04 -12.64 9.30
C THR A 135 -1.55 -12.92 7.87
N ASP A 136 -2.44 -13.17 6.92
CA ASP A 136 -2.14 -13.45 5.52
C ASP A 136 -3.07 -12.71 4.55
N SER A 137 -2.95 -13.01 3.25
CA SER A 137 -3.73 -12.40 2.17
C SER A 137 -5.24 -12.67 2.28
N SER A 138 -5.65 -13.71 3.00
CA SER A 138 -7.05 -14.14 3.12
C SER A 138 -7.85 -13.34 4.15
N ASP A 139 -7.16 -12.71 5.11
CA ASP A 139 -7.78 -11.86 6.12
C ASP A 139 -8.28 -10.54 5.50
N ILE A 140 -9.56 -10.24 5.72
CA ILE A 140 -10.21 -9.03 5.18
C ILE A 140 -9.84 -7.76 5.96
N ASP A 141 -9.46 -7.90 7.23
CA ASP A 141 -9.12 -6.79 8.13
C ASP A 141 -7.60 -6.60 8.21
N ARG A 142 -6.85 -7.23 7.31
CA ARG A 142 -5.40 -7.18 7.26
C ARG A 142 -4.90 -5.77 6.95
N VAL A 143 -3.80 -5.42 7.60
CA VAL A 143 -3.04 -4.20 7.30
C VAL A 143 -1.58 -4.62 7.17
N PRO A 144 -0.89 -4.31 6.06
CA PRO A 144 0.50 -4.71 5.86
C PRO A 144 1.41 -4.14 6.95
N ASN A 145 2.41 -4.93 7.36
CA ASN A 145 3.48 -4.51 8.27
C ASN A 145 4.60 -3.80 7.52
N SER A 146 4.87 -4.20 6.29
CA SER A 146 5.85 -3.57 5.40
C SER A 146 5.52 -3.89 3.94
N TRP A 147 6.27 -3.29 3.03
CA TRP A 147 6.14 -3.50 1.60
C TRP A 147 7.49 -3.80 0.99
N ASP A 148 7.58 -4.93 0.28
CA ASP A 148 8.73 -5.23 -0.54
C ASP A 148 8.52 -4.69 -1.94
N VAL A 149 9.55 -4.05 -2.45
CA VAL A 149 9.53 -3.38 -3.72
C VAL A 149 10.59 -4.01 -4.60
N ASP A 150 10.14 -4.78 -5.58
CA ASP A 150 10.99 -5.43 -6.58
C ASP A 150 11.07 -4.56 -7.84
N VAL A 151 12.30 -4.30 -8.29
CA VAL A 151 12.55 -3.69 -9.59
C VAL A 151 13.10 -4.78 -10.48
N ALA A 152 12.46 -5.01 -11.63
CA ALA A 152 12.89 -6.02 -12.58
C ALA A 152 13.06 -5.41 -13.97
N ARG A 153 14.00 -5.99 -14.71
CA ARG A 153 14.24 -5.69 -16.11
C ARG A 153 13.97 -6.92 -16.94
N ARG A 154 13.41 -6.72 -18.14
CA ARG A 154 13.23 -7.80 -19.09
C ARG A 154 14.56 -8.07 -19.80
N SER A 155 15.03 -9.30 -19.72
CA SER A 155 16.24 -9.72 -20.41
C SER A 155 15.96 -10.10 -21.86
N GLN A 156 17.02 -10.33 -22.63
CA GLN A 156 16.91 -10.59 -24.07
C GLN A 156 16.14 -11.88 -24.39
N ASN A 157 16.09 -12.84 -23.45
CA ASN A 157 15.34 -14.09 -23.61
C ASN A 157 13.84 -13.93 -23.27
N GLY A 158 13.40 -12.73 -22.89
CA GLY A 158 12.01 -12.43 -22.53
C GLY A 158 11.67 -12.67 -21.06
N SER A 159 12.58 -13.22 -20.26
CA SER A 159 12.43 -13.42 -18.81
C SER A 159 12.60 -12.11 -18.04
N TRP A 160 11.98 -12.05 -16.87
CA TRP A 160 12.23 -10.99 -15.90
C TRP A 160 13.45 -11.32 -15.04
N GLU A 161 14.35 -10.36 -14.90
CA GLU A 161 15.51 -10.42 -14.02
C GLU A 161 15.35 -9.32 -12.96
N SER A 162 15.33 -9.71 -11.69
CA SER A 162 15.28 -8.74 -10.58
C SER A 162 16.61 -7.98 -10.54
N GLU A 163 16.52 -6.65 -10.61
CA GLU A 163 17.64 -5.73 -10.37
C GLU A 163 17.82 -5.47 -8.87
N GLY A 164 16.80 -5.77 -8.06
CA GLY A 164 16.88 -5.75 -6.61
C GLY A 164 15.53 -5.54 -5.93
N THR A 165 15.46 -6.00 -4.68
CA THR A 165 14.30 -5.86 -3.81
C THR A 165 14.64 -4.95 -2.64
N ARG A 166 13.70 -4.07 -2.26
CA ARG A 166 13.83 -3.18 -1.09
C ARG A 166 12.61 -3.27 -0.20
N ASN A 167 12.83 -3.42 1.09
CA ASN A 167 11.76 -3.38 2.08
C ASN A 167 11.51 -1.95 2.58
N TYR A 168 10.24 -1.57 2.68
CA TYR A 168 9.78 -0.30 3.22
C TYR A 168 8.81 -0.52 4.37
N GLU A 169 9.18 0.02 5.54
CA GLU A 169 8.29 0.15 6.70
C GLU A 169 7.32 1.34 6.55
N PRO A 170 6.21 1.37 7.31
CA PRO A 170 5.20 2.42 7.25
C PRO A 170 5.76 3.85 7.36
N ALA A 171 6.70 4.07 8.29
CA ALA A 171 7.34 5.37 8.48
C ALA A 171 8.09 5.84 7.22
N LYS A 172 8.81 4.93 6.56
CA LYS A 172 9.58 5.22 5.35
C LYS A 172 8.67 5.55 4.16
N ILE A 173 7.49 4.91 4.06
CA ILE A 173 6.49 5.26 3.04
C ILE A 173 6.02 6.70 3.23
N GLY A 174 5.70 7.09 4.46
CA GLY A 174 5.25 8.45 4.75
C GLY A 174 6.29 9.52 4.39
N GLU A 175 7.57 9.27 4.66
CA GLU A 175 8.66 10.17 4.26
C GLU A 175 8.78 10.29 2.73
N ARG A 176 8.71 9.16 2.02
CA ARG A 176 8.79 9.12 0.55
C ARG A 176 7.61 9.83 -0.09
N TYR A 177 6.41 9.63 0.43
CA TYR A 177 5.20 10.30 -0.04
C TYR A 177 5.31 11.83 0.07
N LYS A 178 5.76 12.33 1.22
CA LYS A 178 6.03 13.77 1.44
C LYS A 178 7.06 14.32 0.45
N LEU A 179 8.10 13.54 0.13
CA LEU A 179 9.11 13.91 -0.87
C LEU A 179 8.50 14.00 -2.29
N ILE A 180 7.63 13.07 -2.66
CA ILE A 180 6.95 13.06 -3.97
C ILE A 180 6.05 14.28 -4.12
N ILE A 181 5.24 14.60 -3.12
CA ILE A 181 4.36 15.77 -3.14
C ILE A 181 5.18 17.07 -3.23
N SER A 182 6.22 17.20 -2.41
CA SER A 182 7.04 18.42 -2.40
C SER A 182 7.75 18.64 -3.74
N ARG A 183 8.31 17.59 -4.36
CA ARG A 183 8.90 17.66 -5.70
C ARG A 183 7.87 18.02 -6.78
N SER A 184 6.67 17.47 -6.68
CA SER A 184 5.58 17.74 -7.62
C SER A 184 5.14 19.21 -7.58
N ARG A 185 5.06 19.81 -6.38
CA ARG A 185 4.74 21.24 -6.21
C ARG A 185 5.84 22.16 -6.75
N VAL A 186 7.12 21.80 -6.55
CA VAL A 186 8.25 22.57 -7.08
C VAL A 186 8.27 22.53 -8.62
N GLN A 187 8.07 21.35 -9.23
CA GLN A 187 8.00 21.22 -10.69
C GLN A 187 6.83 22.00 -11.31
N ALA A 188 5.66 21.99 -10.67
CA ALA A 188 4.52 22.80 -11.11
C ALA A 188 4.82 24.31 -11.06
N SER A 189 5.50 24.79 -10.01
CA SER A 189 5.88 26.20 -9.89
C SER A 189 6.93 26.63 -10.93
N CYS A 190 7.88 25.76 -11.26
CA CYS A 190 8.90 26.01 -12.29
C CYS A 190 8.30 26.00 -13.70
N ALA A 191 7.35 25.10 -13.98
CA ALA A 191 6.64 25.07 -15.25
C ALA A 191 5.73 26.31 -15.44
N PHE A 192 5.07 26.77 -14.37
CA PHE A 192 4.26 27.97 -14.37
C PHE A 192 5.09 29.24 -14.62
N ARG A 193 6.27 29.36 -14.00
CA ARG A 193 7.21 30.48 -14.25
C ARG A 193 7.75 30.50 -15.68
N ARG A 194 8.02 29.35 -16.30
CA ARG A 194 8.48 29.29 -17.70
C ARG A 194 7.39 29.67 -18.71
N ARG A 195 6.11 29.44 -18.41
CA ARG A 195 4.99 29.91 -19.26
C ARG A 195 4.70 31.40 -19.13
N SER A 196 5.08 32.02 -18.01
CA SER A 196 4.88 33.46 -17.78
C SER A 196 6.07 34.33 -18.21
N SER A 197 7.16 33.73 -18.69
CA SER A 197 8.35 34.42 -19.19
C SER A 197 8.51 34.33 -20.73
N VAL A 198 7.42 34.38 -21.48
CA VAL A 198 7.49 34.69 -22.93
C VAL A 198 7.38 36.22 -23.06
N PRO A 199 8.42 36.93 -23.52
CA PRO A 199 8.29 38.36 -23.77
C PRO A 199 7.30 38.59 -24.92
N ALA A 200 6.29 39.43 -24.67
CA ALA A 200 5.39 39.94 -25.69
C ALA A 200 6.17 40.87 -26.65
N SER A 201 6.89 40.30 -27.61
CA SER A 201 7.54 41.05 -28.69
C SER A 201 7.78 40.15 -29.90
N THR A 202 6.70 39.67 -30.52
CA THR A 202 6.69 39.30 -31.95
C THR A 202 5.24 39.20 -32.42
N ALA A 203 4.56 40.35 -32.42
CA ALA A 203 3.26 40.52 -33.05
C ALA A 203 3.28 41.79 -33.89
N GLN A 204 4.23 41.88 -34.82
CA GLN A 204 4.15 42.80 -35.94
C GLN A 204 5.07 42.27 -37.04
N GLU A 205 4.59 42.37 -38.28
CA GLU A 205 5.29 42.01 -39.52
C GLU A 205 5.11 40.56 -40.00
N GLN A 206 3.95 40.29 -40.63
CA GLN A 206 3.89 40.00 -42.06
C GLN A 206 2.43 39.67 -42.47
N ALA A 207 1.72 40.71 -42.89
CA ALA A 207 0.54 40.61 -43.71
C ALA A 207 0.83 41.32 -45.03
N ALA A 208 1.16 40.58 -46.09
CA ALA A 208 0.82 40.93 -47.46
C ALA A 208 1.29 39.85 -48.44
N ALA A 209 0.39 39.53 -49.37
CA ALA A 209 0.61 38.95 -50.70
C ALA A 209 0.85 37.44 -50.83
N THR A 210 -0.23 36.71 -51.14
CA THR A 210 -0.49 36.17 -52.51
C THR A 210 -1.31 34.86 -52.44
N LEU A 211 -2.55 34.92 -52.95
CA LEU A 211 -3.36 33.80 -53.46
C LEU A 211 -3.55 34.05 -54.98
N PRO A 212 -4.07 33.11 -55.81
CA PRO A 212 -4.25 31.65 -55.66
C PRO A 212 -3.81 30.84 -56.92
N ARG A 213 -3.82 29.49 -56.88
CA ARG A 213 -4.56 28.61 -57.83
C ARG A 213 -4.22 27.10 -57.72
N LEU A 214 -5.32 26.34 -57.55
CA LEU A 214 -5.72 25.09 -58.23
C LEU A 214 -5.13 23.71 -57.83
N LEU A 215 -6.07 22.92 -57.29
CA LEU A 215 -6.47 21.54 -57.66
C LEU A 215 -5.46 20.38 -57.56
N ARG A 216 -5.76 19.44 -56.65
CA ARG A 216 -6.08 18.01 -56.90
C ARG A 216 -6.29 17.32 -55.54
N HIS A 217 -7.53 16.98 -55.14
CA HIS A 217 -8.28 15.74 -55.36
C HIS A 217 -7.91 14.53 -54.46
N ARG A 218 -8.98 13.93 -53.88
CA ARG A 218 -9.18 12.61 -53.20
C ARG A 218 -9.04 12.65 -51.67
N ARG A 219 -10.14 12.56 -50.89
CA ARG A 219 -10.98 11.38 -50.51
C ARG A 219 -10.08 10.23 -49.99
N CYS A 220 -10.26 9.70 -48.77
CA CYS A 220 -11.50 9.08 -48.28
C CYS A 220 -11.69 9.19 -46.75
N CYS A 221 -12.89 9.63 -46.33
CA CYS A 221 -13.60 9.04 -45.20
C CYS A 221 -14.33 7.77 -45.67
N GLY A 222 -14.51 6.82 -44.76
CA GLY A 222 -15.52 5.77 -44.86
C GLY A 222 -15.13 4.59 -43.98
N SER A 223 -15.96 4.01 -43.13
CA SER A 223 -17.28 4.31 -42.57
C SER A 223 -17.64 3.07 -41.76
N CYS A 224 -18.35 3.27 -40.65
CA CYS A 224 -19.16 2.24 -40.00
C CYS A 224 -19.91 1.35 -41.01
N ARG A 225 -19.99 0.05 -40.74
CA ARG A 225 -21.21 -0.72 -40.98
C ARG A 225 -21.32 -1.93 -40.06
N ARG A 226 -22.38 -1.90 -39.24
CA ARG A 226 -23.12 -3.05 -38.71
C ARG A 226 -23.61 -3.96 -39.84
N ARG A 227 -23.70 -5.26 -39.55
CA ARG A 227 -24.81 -6.23 -39.79
C ARG A 227 -24.20 -7.63 -39.65
N GLY A 228 -24.80 -8.60 -38.98
CA GLY A 228 -26.10 -8.66 -38.30
C GLY A 228 -26.15 -9.90 -37.41
#